data_AF-A0A517PVW6-F1
#
_entry.id   AF-A0A517PVW6-F1
#
_cell.length_a   1.000
_cell.length_b   1.000
_cell.length_c   1.000
_cell.angle_alpha   90.00
_cell.angle_beta   90.00
_cell.angle_gamma   90.00
#
_symmetry.space_group_name_H-M   'P 1'
#
loop_
_entity.id
_entity.type
_entity.pdbx_description
1 polymer ?
#
loop_
_entity_poly.entity_id
_entity_poly.type
_entity_poly.pdbx_seq_one_letter_code
_entity_poly.pdbx_strand_id
1 'polypeptide(L)' 'MKLEQIKKEVEMGKSVYWKNHSYKVVLTSKGEWFIKCLINNHCIGLTWADGVTLNGNEEDFFMPDVN' A
#
# COMPACT_ATOMS: atom_id res chain seq x y z
N MET A 1 5.30 -8.10 2.49
CA MET A 1 4.67 -7.69 3.77
C MET A 1 3.25 -8.22 3.85
N LYS A 2 2.79 -8.66 5.03
CA LYS A 2 1.38 -9.06 5.25
C LYS A 2 0.46 -7.84 5.34
N LEU A 3 -0.83 -8.00 5.05
CA LEU A 3 -1.82 -6.90 5.08
C LEU A 3 -1.79 -6.09 6.39
N GLU A 4 -1.83 -6.75 7.54
CA GLU A 4 -1.80 -6.09 8.86
C GLU A 4 -0.52 -5.30 9.08
N GLN A 5 0.63 -5.83 8.62
CA GLN A 5 1.89 -5.11 8.71
C GLN A 5 1.89 -3.88 7.80
N ILE A 6 1.39 -4.00 6.57
CA ILE A 6 1.29 -2.87 5.63
C ILE A 6 0.48 -1.74 6.26
N LYS A 7 -0.71 -2.05 6.78
CA LYS A 7 -1.59 -1.04 7.40
C LYS A 7 -0.91 -0.36 8.58
N LYS A 8 -0.34 -1.16 9.50
CA LYS A 8 0.37 -0.65 10.68
C LYS A 8 1.49 0.31 10.31
N GLU A 9 2.35 -0.04 9.35
CA GLU A 9 3.48 0.83 8.97
C GLU A 9 3.01 2.14 8.33
N VAL A 10 1.94 2.10 7.52
CA VAL A 10 1.34 3.31 6.92
C VAL A 10 0.68 4.19 7.98
N GLU A 11 -0.05 3.61 8.93
CA GLU A 11 -0.63 4.34 10.07
C GLU A 11 0.44 4.98 10.96
N MET A 12 1.62 4.36 11.07
CA MET A 12 2.80 4.92 11.73
C MET A 12 3.49 6.02 10.89
N GLY A 13 2.94 6.40 9.74
CA GLY A 13 3.48 7.44 8.86
C GLY A 13 4.65 6.98 7.99
N LYS A 14 4.99 5.68 7.98
CA LYS A 14 6.03 5.15 7.11
C LYS A 14 5.52 4.96 5.69
N SER A 15 6.46 4.92 4.74
CA SER A 15 6.12 4.65 3.35
C SER A 15 6.20 3.15 3.06
N VAL A 16 5.12 2.61 2.50
CA VAL A 16 5.07 1.25 1.95
C VAL A 16 4.79 1.37 0.45
N TYR A 17 5.53 0.63 -0.36
CA TYR A 17 5.44 0.60 -1.81
C TYR A 17 5.06 -0.80 -2.31
N TRP A 18 4.56 -0.87 -3.55
CA TRP A 18 4.18 -2.11 -4.23
C TRP A 18 4.90 -2.23 -5.56
N LYS A 19 5.62 -3.33 -5.83
CA LYS A 19 6.43 -3.62 -7.03
C LYS A 19 7.59 -2.67 -7.31
N ASN A 20 7.42 -1.36 -7.11
CA ASN A 20 8.44 -0.33 -7.27
C ASN A 20 8.00 0.98 -6.57
N HIS A 21 8.89 1.96 -6.52
CA HIS A 21 8.68 3.24 -5.84
C HIS A 21 7.58 4.13 -6.45
N SER A 22 7.07 3.81 -7.65
CA SER A 22 5.99 4.56 -8.28
C SER A 22 4.61 4.19 -7.73
N TYR A 23 4.46 3.08 -7.00
CA TYR A 23 3.18 2.68 -6.41
C TYR A 23 3.28 2.68 -4.89
N LYS A 24 2.58 3.62 -4.24
CA LYS A 24 2.61 3.81 -2.79
C LYS A 24 1.29 3.39 -2.17
N VAL A 25 1.34 2.67 -1.05
CA VAL A 25 0.15 2.38 -0.25
C VAL A 25 -0.25 3.64 0.52
N VAL A 26 -1.53 4.02 0.42
CA VAL A 26 -2.08 5.23 1.05
C VAL A 26 -3.39 4.91 1.78
N LEU A 27 -3.57 5.55 2.94
CA LEU A 27 -4.83 5.63 3.67
C LEU A 27 -5.47 7.00 3.41
N THR A 28 -6.70 7.03 2.91
CA THR A 28 -7.43 8.28 2.69
C THR A 28 -8.06 8.80 3.98
N SER A 29 -8.48 10.08 3.98
CA SER A 29 -9.23 10.66 5.10
C SER A 29 -10.58 10.00 5.37
N LYS A 30 -11.09 9.18 4.44
CA LYS A 30 -12.32 8.40 4.59
C LYS A 30 -12.07 6.98 5.14
N GLY A 31 -10.81 6.62 5.43
CA GLY A 31 -10.45 5.28 5.90
C GLY A 31 -10.27 4.25 4.78
N GLU A 32 -10.18 4.67 3.53
CA GLU A 32 -10.03 3.77 2.37
C GLU A 32 -8.54 3.51 2.10
N TRP A 33 -8.22 2.28 1.71
CA TRP A 33 -6.86 1.84 1.44
C TRP A 33 -6.62 1.63 -0.06
N PHE A 34 -5.61 2.31 -0.60
CA PHE A 34 -5.25 2.20 -2.01
C PHE A 34 -3.75 1.95 -2.22
N ILE A 35 -3.43 1.29 -3.31
CA ILE A 35 -2.14 1.34 -3.98
C ILE A 35 -2.24 2.44 -5.05
N LYS A 36 -1.58 3.57 -4.81
CA LYS A 36 -1.62 4.76 -5.67
C LYS A 36 -0.37 4.85 -6.54
N CYS A 37 -0.56 4.93 -7.85
CA CYS A 37 0.50 5.31 -8.78
C CYS A 37 0.80 6.81 -8.65
N LEU A 38 2.04 7.15 -8.30
CA LEU A 38 2.50 8.52 -8.07
C LEU A 38 2.68 9.30 -9.38
N ILE A 39 2.85 8.60 -10.51
CA ILE A 39 3.09 9.23 -11.82
C ILE A 39 1.80 9.78 -12.41
N ASN A 40 0.69 9.04 -12.30
CA ASN A 40 -0.57 9.38 -12.97
C ASN A 40 -1.79 9.44 -12.05
N ASN A 41 -1.60 9.32 -10.73
CA ASN A 41 -2.66 9.30 -9.72
C ASN A 41 -3.69 8.16 -9.83
N HIS A 42 -3.44 7.14 -10.65
CA HIS A 42 -4.30 5.96 -10.71
C HIS A 42 -4.28 5.20 -9.38
N CYS A 43 -5.44 4.75 -8.92
CA CYS A 43 -5.61 4.05 -7.65
C CYS A 43 -6.15 2.63 -7.88
N ILE A 44 -5.56 1.67 -7.20
CA ILE A 44 -6.04 0.29 -7.09
C ILE A 44 -6.38 0.07 -5.62
N GLY A 45 -7.47 -0.62 -5.29
CA GLY A 45 -7.75 -0.96 -3.88
C GLY A 45 -6.60 -1.77 -3.28
N LEU A 46 -6.20 -1.52 -2.03
CA LEU A 46 -5.16 -2.34 -1.38
C LEU A 46 -5.60 -3.81 -1.28
N THR A 47 -6.89 -4.03 -1.03
CA THR A 47 -7.52 -5.33 -0.99
C THR A 47 -8.61 -5.46 -2.05
N TRP A 48 -9.08 -6.68 -2.25
CA TRP A 48 -10.34 -6.96 -2.92
C TRP A 48 -11.50 -6.39 -2.09
N ALA A 49 -12.72 -6.50 -2.64
CA ALA A 49 -13.94 -6.07 -1.95
C ALA A 49 -14.20 -6.84 -0.63
N ASP A 50 -13.52 -7.96 -0.40
CA ASP A 50 -13.58 -8.72 0.85
C ASP A 50 -12.83 -8.05 2.02
N GLY A 51 -12.03 -7.02 1.76
CA GLY A 51 -11.25 -6.31 2.78
C GLY A 51 -10.04 -7.08 3.33
N VAL A 52 -9.75 -8.28 2.82
CA VAL A 52 -8.73 -9.19 3.37
C VAL A 52 -7.73 -9.68 2.31
N THR A 53 -8.16 -9.92 1.07
CA THR A 53 -7.27 -10.42 0.02
C THR A 53 -6.52 -9.25 -0.61
N LEU A 54 -5.19 -9.23 -0.56
CA LEU A 54 -4.39 -8.18 -1.18
C LEU A 54 -4.53 -8.16 -2.70
N ASN A 55 -4.59 -6.96 -3.30
CA ASN A 55 -4.29 -6.79 -4.71
C ASN A 55 -2.77 -6.83 -4.91
N GLY A 56 -2.26 -7.99 -5.35
CA GLY A 56 -0.83 -8.26 -5.53
C GLY A 56 -0.31 -9.31 -4.54
N ASN A 57 0.91 -9.81 -4.77
CA ASN A 57 1.54 -10.78 -3.86
C ASN A 57 2.14 -10.05 -2.64
N GLU A 58 2.12 -10.69 -1.48
CA GLU A 58 2.71 -10.12 -0.26
C GLU A 58 4.18 -9.71 -0.46
N GLU A 59 4.97 -10.51 -1.19
CA GLU A 59 6.39 -10.26 -1.49
C GLU A 59 6.65 -8.98 -2.31
N ASP A 60 5.64 -8.47 -3.02
CA ASP A 60 5.77 -7.26 -3.83
C ASP A 60 5.72 -5.98 -2.99
N PHE A 61 5.32 -6.09 -1.72
CA PHE A 61 5.22 -4.96 -0.82
C PHE A 61 6.47 -4.80 0.03
N PHE A 62 7.02 -3.59 0.04
CA PHE A 62 8.28 -3.28 0.73
C PHE A 62 8.26 -1.86 1.31
N MET A 63 9.08 -1.64 2.33
CA MET A 63 9.47 -0.30 2.78
C MET A 63 10.77 0.08 2.08
N PRO A 64 10.98 1.37 1.72
CA PRO A 64 12.25 1.80 1.15
C PRO A 64 13.35 1.65 2.21
N ASP A 65 14.58 1.43 1.77
CA ASP A 65 15.73 1.46 2.66
C ASP A 65 15.84 2.86 3.28
N VAL A 66 15.99 2.89 4.61
CA VAL A 66 16.32 4.12 5.34
C VAL A 66 17.80 4.37 5.15
N ASN A 67 18.15 5.40 4.37
CA ASN A 67 19.50 5.98 4.37
C ASN A 67 19.79 6.70 5.69
#